data_AF-A0A7J9W8T3-F1
#
_entry.id   AF-A0A7J9W8T3-F1
#
_cell.length_a   1.000
_cell.length_b   1.000
_cell.length_c   1.000
_cell.angle_alpha   90.00
_cell.angle_beta   90.00
_cell.angle_gamma   90.00
#
_symmetry.space_group_name_H-M   'P 1'
#
loop_
_entity.id
_entity.type
_entity.pdbx_description
1 polymer ?
#
loop_
_entity_poly.entity_id
_entity_poly.type
_entity_poly.pdbx_seq_one_letter_code
_entity_poly.pdbx_strand_id
1 'polypeptide(L)'
;MRRLRQDANHLISAGLFLVALAAILTGVIADLWDLNDFRWHTYAGYVMTAFALAHVALNWRKILAYARFRLRRSRPNTSPPRPRPKALPHGPLTPAVVGRAAGGALLSRRGVLGLGVGGLVGVVAGRGLRPPPVIPGGADVGVVYHEWSKPGVLDAIGTVADWGKRPPQYKQYPDANIVVLPEPNLAGQTLVEDAIVERHSTRDYSGAPMSPEELSQVLFLTAGMTRSGRRTHPSSGALYPIEVYPVVHNVQSVPQGVYHYGIRDHALERVRSGDFRVPVVRQGLLQEFLGECNVVLFLTVIFQRMRFKYRDRTYRYGLIEAGHLGQNVYLAAESMGLGACAIGAFLDDEMNRMLGVDGRNEAAVYMLSVGKV
;
A
#
# COMPACT_ATOMS: atom_id res chain seq x y z
N MET A 1 52.18 6.58 -16.36
CA MET A 1 50.79 6.94 -16.72
C MET A 1 49.88 5.74 -17.04
N ARG A 2 50.28 4.75 -17.87
CA ARG A 2 49.40 3.60 -18.20
C ARG A 2 49.07 2.69 -17.01
N ARG A 3 50.05 2.36 -16.15
CA ARG A 3 49.83 1.54 -14.93
C ARG A 3 48.91 2.25 -13.93
N LEU A 4 49.20 3.51 -13.60
CA LEU A 4 48.32 4.36 -12.76
C LEU A 4 46.86 4.40 -13.24
N ARG A 5 46.62 4.47 -14.55
CA ARG A 5 45.25 4.45 -15.11
C ARG A 5 44.59 3.08 -14.99
N GLN A 6 45.36 2.01 -15.04
CA GLN A 6 44.87 0.64 -14.86
C GLN A 6 44.54 0.37 -13.39
N ASP A 7 45.40 0.80 -12.47
CA ASP A 7 45.17 0.70 -11.03
C ASP A 7 43.96 1.54 -10.60
N ALA A 8 43.81 2.75 -11.15
CA ALA A 8 42.63 3.58 -10.94
C ALA A 8 41.33 2.93 -11.46
N ASN A 9 41.39 2.24 -12.61
CA ASN A 9 40.24 1.51 -13.13
C ASN A 9 39.85 0.34 -12.21
N HIS A 10 40.82 -0.41 -11.68
CA HIS A 10 40.56 -1.50 -10.75
C HIS A 10 39.95 -1.00 -9.45
N LEU A 11 40.49 0.08 -8.89
CA LEU A 11 39.96 0.72 -7.68
C LEU A 11 38.54 1.26 -7.88
N ILE A 12 38.25 1.89 -9.02
CA ILE A 12 36.91 2.43 -9.32
C ILE A 12 35.92 1.31 -9.57
N SER A 13 36.31 0.22 -10.23
CA SER A 13 35.44 -0.94 -10.42
C SER A 13 35.17 -1.68 -9.10
N ALA A 14 36.17 -1.82 -8.23
CA ALA A 14 35.97 -2.39 -6.89
C ALA A 14 35.09 -1.47 -6.01
N GLY A 15 35.32 -0.15 -6.07
CA GLY A 15 34.49 0.85 -5.39
C GLY A 15 33.04 0.83 -5.88
N LEU A 16 32.80 0.74 -7.20
CA LEU A 16 31.47 0.56 -7.77
C LEU A 16 30.76 -0.68 -7.23
N PHE A 17 31.46 -1.81 -7.16
CA PHE A 17 30.89 -3.05 -6.65
C PHE A 17 30.51 -2.94 -5.17
N LEU A 18 31.39 -2.37 -4.33
CA LEU A 18 31.13 -2.17 -2.91
C LEU A 18 29.99 -1.18 -2.65
N VAL A 19 29.93 -0.09 -3.40
CA VAL A 19 28.86 0.91 -3.26
C VAL A 19 27.53 0.38 -3.80
N ALA A 20 27.54 -0.44 -4.85
CA ALA A 20 26.34 -1.16 -5.31
C ALA A 20 25.82 -2.11 -4.24
N LEU A 21 26.70 -2.87 -3.59
CA LEU A 21 26.32 -3.75 -2.48
C LEU A 21 25.74 -2.95 -1.30
N ALA A 22 26.36 -1.82 -0.95
CA ALA A 22 25.87 -0.94 0.11
C ALA A 22 24.51 -0.30 -0.21
N ALA A 23 24.27 0.12 -1.46
CA ALA A 23 22.98 0.66 -1.88
C ALA A 23 21.87 -0.40 -1.87
N ILE A 24 22.18 -1.64 -2.27
CA ILE A 24 21.25 -2.77 -2.17
C ILE A 24 20.94 -3.05 -0.69
N LEU A 25 21.96 -3.15 0.17
CA LEU A 25 21.77 -3.44 1.59
C LEU A 25 20.96 -2.35 2.30
N THR A 26 21.28 -1.07 2.04
CA THR A 26 20.53 0.06 2.62
C THR A 26 19.11 0.17 2.07
N GLY A 27 18.87 -0.18 0.81
CA GLY A 27 17.54 -0.24 0.22
C GLY A 27 16.68 -1.34 0.85
N VAL A 28 17.26 -2.53 1.05
CA VAL A 28 16.59 -3.65 1.76
C VAL A 28 16.29 -3.26 3.20
N ILE A 29 17.22 -2.64 3.93
CA ILE A 29 16.97 -2.19 5.31
C ILE A 29 15.86 -1.13 5.36
N ALA A 30 15.89 -0.16 4.44
CA ALA A 30 14.86 0.89 4.38
C ALA A 30 13.46 0.32 4.11
N ASP A 31 13.36 -0.65 3.20
CA ASP A 31 12.09 -1.32 2.86
C ASP A 31 11.60 -2.23 3.99
N LEU A 32 12.50 -3.03 4.59
CA LEU A 32 12.17 -3.91 5.72
C LEU A 32 11.60 -3.15 6.92
N TRP A 33 12.07 -1.93 7.17
CA TRP A 33 11.73 -1.14 8.36
C TRP A 33 10.85 0.09 8.05
N ASP A 34 10.29 0.18 6.84
CA ASP A 34 9.42 1.29 6.36
C ASP A 34 10.01 2.69 6.60
N LEU A 35 11.34 2.81 6.49
CA LEU A 35 12.08 4.05 6.67
C LEU A 35 11.98 4.88 5.39
N ASN A 36 10.85 5.56 5.22
CA ASN A 36 10.56 6.40 4.03
C ASN A 36 11.59 7.52 3.79
N ASP A 37 12.46 7.83 4.75
CA ASP A 37 13.48 8.88 4.67
C ASP A 37 14.87 8.42 5.14
N PHE A 38 15.27 7.20 4.73
CA PHE A 38 16.55 6.63 5.13
C PHE A 38 17.73 7.30 4.41
N ARG A 39 18.27 8.37 5.02
CA ARG A 39 19.34 9.22 4.47
C ARG A 39 20.57 8.45 3.97
N TRP A 40 20.90 7.31 4.60
CA TRP A 40 22.01 6.45 4.19
C TRP A 40 21.83 5.80 2.82
N HIS A 41 20.59 5.46 2.44
CA HIS A 41 20.29 4.95 1.10
C HIS A 41 20.49 6.05 0.04
N THR A 42 20.01 7.26 0.34
CA THR A 42 20.20 8.44 -0.52
C THR A 42 21.69 8.76 -0.72
N TYR A 43 22.48 8.73 0.35
CA TYR A 43 23.93 8.93 0.26
C TYR A 43 24.63 7.82 -0.53
N ALA A 44 24.25 6.55 -0.34
CA ALA A 44 24.78 5.43 -1.13
C ALA A 44 24.49 5.61 -2.64
N GLY A 45 23.28 6.09 -2.98
CA GLY A 45 22.90 6.44 -4.36
C GLY A 45 23.77 7.54 -4.98
N TYR A 46 24.05 8.62 -4.25
CA TYR A 46 24.92 9.69 -4.74
C TYR A 46 26.36 9.22 -4.96
N VAL A 47 26.91 8.44 -4.03
CA VAL A 47 28.26 7.87 -4.17
C VAL A 47 28.31 6.91 -5.35
N MET A 48 27.28 6.09 -5.56
CA MET A 48 27.21 5.18 -6.72
C MET A 48 27.26 5.95 -8.04
N THR A 49 26.49 7.03 -8.12
CA THR A 49 26.42 7.89 -9.31
C THR A 49 27.79 8.51 -9.62
N ALA A 50 28.50 9.01 -8.60
CA ALA A 50 29.84 9.57 -8.77
C ALA A 50 30.84 8.52 -9.29
N PHE A 51 30.84 7.31 -8.72
CA PHE A 51 31.69 6.21 -9.18
C PHE A 51 31.33 5.73 -10.59
N ALA A 52 30.04 5.71 -10.95
CA ALA A 52 29.58 5.34 -12.28
C ALA A 52 30.03 6.36 -13.33
N LEU A 53 29.90 7.66 -13.04
CA LEU A 53 30.38 8.74 -13.90
C LEU A 53 31.90 8.68 -14.07
N ALA A 54 32.65 8.44 -12.99
CA ALA A 54 34.10 8.27 -13.05
C ALA A 54 34.50 7.05 -13.91
N HIS A 55 33.77 5.93 -13.77
CA HIS A 55 33.99 4.74 -14.58
C HIS A 55 33.74 4.99 -16.07
N VAL A 56 32.63 5.68 -16.41
CA VAL A 56 32.32 6.09 -17.78
C VAL A 56 33.38 7.02 -18.33
N ALA A 57 33.80 8.05 -17.58
CA ALA A 57 34.81 9.01 -18.02
C ALA A 57 36.16 8.33 -18.32
N LEU A 58 36.60 7.41 -17.46
CA LEU A 58 37.87 6.69 -17.64
C LEU A 58 37.84 5.70 -18.80
N ASN A 59 36.67 5.15 -19.11
CA ASN A 59 36.47 4.14 -20.15
C ASN A 59 35.78 4.67 -21.42
N TRP A 60 35.52 5.97 -21.51
CA TRP A 60 34.75 6.63 -22.58
C TRP A 60 35.25 6.27 -23.99
N ARG A 61 36.57 6.23 -24.18
CA ARG A 61 37.18 5.85 -25.48
C ARG A 61 36.87 4.40 -25.87
N LYS A 62 36.83 3.47 -24.91
CA LYS A 62 36.47 2.06 -25.14
C LYS A 62 34.98 1.90 -25.43
N ILE A 63 34.14 2.64 -24.69
CA ILE A 63 32.69 2.66 -24.89
C ILE A 63 32.35 3.19 -26.29
N LEU A 64 32.94 4.31 -26.71
CA LEU A 64 32.78 4.86 -28.05
C LEU A 64 33.29 3.92 -29.14
N ALA A 65 34.42 3.25 -28.93
CA ALA A 65 34.95 2.27 -29.89
C ALA A 65 33.99 1.08 -30.06
N TYR A 66 33.43 0.57 -28.96
CA TYR A 66 32.45 -0.52 -28.99
C TYR A 66 31.13 -0.08 -29.65
N ALA A 67 30.62 1.11 -29.33
CA ALA A 67 29.41 1.65 -29.93
C ALA A 67 29.56 1.84 -31.45
N ARG A 68 30.69 2.40 -31.91
CA ARG A 68 31.01 2.53 -33.34
C ARG A 68 31.13 1.17 -34.03
N PHE A 69 31.74 0.17 -33.37
CA PHE A 69 31.82 -1.19 -33.90
C PHE A 69 30.43 -1.82 -34.09
N ARG A 70 29.54 -1.68 -33.10
CA ARG A 70 28.14 -2.16 -33.16
C ARG A 70 27.34 -1.49 -34.28
N LEU A 71 27.46 -0.18 -34.42
CA LEU A 71 26.76 0.60 -35.46
C LEU A 71 27.24 0.24 -36.87
N ARG A 72 28.54 -0.05 -37.04
CA ARG A 72 29.14 -0.43 -38.33
C ARG A 72 28.69 -1.81 -38.83
N ARG A 73 28.25 -2.69 -37.92
CA ARG A 73 27.75 -4.04 -38.23
C ARG A 73 26.28 -4.07 -38.70
N SER A 74 25.57 -2.93 -38.63
CA SER A 74 24.18 -2.80 -39.12
C SER A 74 24.07 -2.28 -40.56
N ARG A 75 25.18 -2.12 -41.30
CA ARG A 75 25.10 -1.88 -42.74
C ARG A 75 24.86 -3.21 -43.48
N PRO A 76 23.88 -3.30 -44.41
CA PRO A 76 23.65 -4.52 -45.18
C PRO A 76 24.90 -4.84 -46.00
N ASN A 77 25.36 -6.08 -45.90
CA ASN A 77 26.52 -6.54 -46.66
C ASN A 77 26.08 -6.81 -48.11
N THR A 78 26.37 -5.88 -49.03
CA THR A 78 26.18 -6.10 -50.47
C THR A 78 27.35 -6.91 -51.02
N SER A 79 27.37 -8.21 -50.74
CA SER A 79 28.21 -9.17 -51.47
C SER A 79 27.33 -9.93 -52.47
N PRO A 80 27.79 -10.16 -53.72
CA PRO A 80 27.02 -10.93 -54.70
C PRO A 80 26.84 -12.38 -54.23
N PRO A 81 25.75 -13.06 -54.64
CA PRO A 81 25.41 -14.38 -54.14
C PRO A 81 26.47 -15.40 -54.57
N ARG A 82 26.99 -16.16 -53.60
CA ARG A 82 27.84 -17.32 -53.89
C ARG A 82 27.01 -18.41 -54.60
N PRO A 83 27.58 -19.12 -55.59
CA PRO A 83 26.88 -20.19 -56.28
C PRO A 83 26.55 -21.34 -55.31
N ARG A 84 25.35 -21.91 -55.47
CA ARG A 84 24.88 -23.05 -54.66
C ARG A 84 25.78 -24.26 -54.90
N PRO A 85 26.28 -24.95 -53.86
CA PRO A 85 26.97 -26.20 -54.04
C PRO A 85 25.98 -27.31 -54.44
N LYS A 86 26.43 -28.19 -55.35
CA LYS A 86 25.69 -29.38 -55.81
C LYS A 86 25.41 -30.33 -54.64
N ALA A 87 24.23 -30.93 -54.64
CA ALA A 87 23.81 -31.94 -53.67
C ALA A 87 24.73 -33.17 -53.72
N LEU A 88 25.11 -33.68 -52.54
CA LEU A 88 25.78 -34.97 -52.37
C LEU A 88 24.85 -35.95 -51.63
N PRO A 89 25.00 -37.27 -51.86
CA PRO A 89 23.99 -38.27 -51.53
C PRO A 89 23.98 -38.65 -50.04
N HIS A 90 22.82 -39.07 -49.58
CA HIS A 90 22.54 -39.52 -48.22
C HIS A 90 23.29 -40.81 -47.87
N GLY A 91 24.05 -40.77 -46.77
CA GLY A 91 24.64 -41.93 -46.10
C GLY A 91 24.64 -41.71 -44.57
N PRO A 92 24.52 -42.78 -43.76
CA PRO A 92 24.10 -42.68 -42.36
C PRO A 92 25.21 -42.13 -41.44
N LEU A 93 24.78 -41.37 -40.43
CA LEU A 93 25.62 -40.68 -39.45
C LEU A 93 26.23 -41.66 -38.43
N THR A 94 27.56 -41.64 -38.29
CA THR A 94 28.28 -42.17 -37.11
C THR A 94 29.00 -41.03 -36.37
N PRO A 95 28.93 -40.97 -35.02
CA PRO A 95 29.50 -39.86 -34.26
C PRO A 95 30.87 -40.24 -33.69
N ALA A 96 31.96 -39.62 -34.15
CA ALA A 96 33.17 -39.46 -33.33
C ALA A 96 34.14 -38.42 -33.91
N VAL A 97 34.84 -37.79 -32.96
CA VAL A 97 36.11 -37.06 -33.07
C VAL A 97 36.01 -35.55 -33.35
N VAL A 98 35.86 -34.87 -32.21
CA VAL A 98 36.31 -33.53 -31.85
C VAL A 98 37.71 -33.22 -32.38
N GLY A 99 37.84 -32.10 -33.10
CA GLY A 99 39.13 -31.55 -33.56
C GLY A 99 39.04 -30.05 -33.88
N ARG A 100 39.30 -29.23 -32.85
CA ARG A 100 39.69 -27.81 -32.81
C ARG A 100 39.66 -26.97 -34.12
N ALA A 101 38.94 -25.85 -34.08
CA ALA A 101 39.47 -24.57 -34.55
C ALA A 101 38.78 -23.35 -33.89
N ALA A 102 39.61 -22.35 -33.59
CA ALA A 102 39.30 -20.95 -33.28
C ALA A 102 38.76 -20.59 -31.89
N GLY A 103 39.71 -20.31 -30.99
CA GLY A 103 39.47 -19.50 -29.80
C GLY A 103 39.36 -18.00 -30.11
N GLY A 104 38.82 -17.26 -29.13
CA GLY A 104 38.97 -15.81 -29.05
C GLY A 104 37.71 -15.02 -28.68
N ALA A 105 37.14 -15.21 -27.49
CA ALA A 105 36.47 -14.18 -26.69
C ALA A 105 35.91 -14.79 -25.39
N LEU A 106 36.73 -14.80 -24.34
CA LEU A 106 36.31 -15.11 -22.97
C LEU A 106 35.45 -13.96 -22.41
N LEU A 107 34.14 -14.09 -22.56
CA LEU A 107 33.19 -13.72 -21.50
C LEU A 107 32.61 -15.06 -21.05
N SER A 108 32.88 -15.46 -19.81
CA SER A 108 32.54 -16.80 -19.34
C SER A 108 31.02 -17.03 -19.47
N ARG A 109 30.62 -18.13 -20.13
CA ARG A 109 29.22 -18.58 -20.22
C ARG A 109 28.53 -18.64 -18.85
N ARG A 110 29.30 -18.79 -17.76
CA ARG A 110 28.82 -18.82 -16.37
C ARG A 110 28.39 -17.46 -15.82
N GLY A 111 28.97 -16.35 -16.24
CA GLY A 111 28.59 -15.01 -15.74
C GLY A 111 27.28 -14.49 -16.34
N VAL A 112 27.02 -14.81 -17.61
CA VAL A 112 25.77 -14.45 -18.31
C VAL A 112 24.64 -15.42 -17.96
N LEU A 113 24.94 -16.72 -17.78
CA LEU A 113 23.97 -17.63 -17.14
C LEU A 113 23.72 -17.23 -15.68
N GLY A 114 24.69 -16.74 -14.91
CA GLY A 114 24.45 -16.34 -13.51
C GLY A 114 23.46 -15.18 -13.36
N LEU A 115 23.51 -14.19 -14.26
CA LEU A 115 22.58 -13.05 -14.26
C LEU A 115 21.22 -13.39 -14.91
N GLY A 116 21.24 -14.20 -15.97
CA GLY A 116 20.02 -14.70 -16.62
C GLY A 116 19.28 -15.71 -15.76
N VAL A 117 19.97 -16.69 -15.17
CA VAL A 117 19.41 -17.69 -14.25
C VAL A 117 19.12 -17.05 -12.89
N GLY A 118 19.92 -16.12 -12.36
CA GLY A 118 19.58 -15.43 -11.10
C GLY A 118 18.32 -14.58 -11.21
N GLY A 119 18.15 -13.85 -12.32
CA GLY A 119 16.93 -13.08 -12.60
C GLY A 119 15.74 -13.97 -12.97
N LEU A 120 15.94 -15.01 -13.78
CA LEU A 120 14.86 -15.93 -14.18
C LEU A 120 14.47 -16.87 -13.04
N VAL A 121 15.40 -17.33 -12.20
CA VAL A 121 15.12 -18.05 -10.95
C VAL A 121 14.46 -17.11 -9.96
N GLY A 122 14.91 -15.85 -9.80
CA GLY A 122 14.20 -14.88 -8.95
C GLY A 122 12.74 -14.64 -9.40
N VAL A 123 12.50 -14.57 -10.71
CA VAL A 123 11.16 -14.35 -11.29
C VAL A 123 10.30 -15.63 -11.31
N VAL A 124 10.88 -16.81 -11.50
CA VAL A 124 10.17 -18.11 -11.50
C VAL A 124 9.95 -18.60 -10.07
N ALA A 125 10.93 -18.47 -9.18
CA ALA A 125 10.83 -18.77 -7.75
C ALA A 125 9.91 -17.78 -7.02
N GLY A 126 9.94 -16.49 -7.39
CA GLY A 126 9.07 -15.46 -6.82
C GLY A 126 7.59 -15.57 -7.22
N ARG A 127 7.25 -16.43 -8.20
CA ARG A 127 5.87 -16.64 -8.67
C ARG A 127 5.16 -17.85 -8.05
N GLY A 128 5.83 -18.68 -7.23
CA GLY A 128 5.24 -19.94 -6.77
C GLY A 128 5.75 -20.56 -5.46
N LEU A 129 6.57 -19.87 -4.66
CA LEU A 129 7.21 -20.47 -3.47
C LEU A 129 6.66 -19.98 -2.12
N ARG A 130 5.36 -19.76 -2.00
CA ARG A 130 4.76 -19.86 -0.66
C ARG A 130 4.18 -21.26 -0.53
N PRO A 131 4.91 -22.24 0.05
CA PRO A 131 4.22 -23.43 0.50
C PRO A 131 3.08 -22.96 1.44
N PRO A 132 1.84 -23.44 1.24
CA PRO A 132 0.76 -23.08 2.13
C PRO A 132 1.19 -23.39 3.57
N PRO A 133 0.84 -22.53 4.54
CA PRO A 133 1.21 -22.80 5.93
C PRO A 133 0.62 -24.16 6.36
N VAL A 134 1.34 -24.86 7.24
CA VAL A 134 0.82 -26.08 7.85
C VAL A 134 -0.30 -25.68 8.80
N ILE A 135 -1.55 -25.97 8.41
CA ILE A 135 -2.73 -25.69 9.21
C ILE A 135 -3.13 -26.99 9.90
N PRO A 136 -3.22 -27.03 11.25
CA PRO A 136 -3.72 -28.20 11.96
C PRO A 136 -5.13 -28.59 11.47
N GLY A 137 -5.38 -29.88 11.30
CA GLY A 137 -6.73 -30.36 10.97
C GLY A 137 -7.73 -29.96 12.05
N GLY A 138 -8.86 -29.38 11.65
CA GLY A 138 -9.88 -28.86 12.57
C GLY A 138 -9.61 -27.45 13.11
N ALA A 139 -8.59 -26.74 12.61
CA ALA A 139 -8.33 -25.34 12.97
C ALA A 139 -9.50 -24.42 12.58
N ASP A 140 -9.80 -23.44 13.44
CA ASP A 140 -10.79 -22.41 13.14
C ASP A 140 -10.27 -21.40 12.09
N VAL A 141 -11.21 -20.61 11.55
CA VAL A 141 -10.92 -19.62 10.50
C VAL A 141 -9.92 -18.55 10.97
N GLY A 142 -9.89 -18.22 12.25
CA GLY A 142 -8.95 -17.28 12.85
C GLY A 142 -7.53 -17.82 12.80
N VAL A 143 -7.31 -19.09 13.12
CA VAL A 143 -6.00 -19.76 12.97
C VAL A 143 -5.57 -19.81 11.51
N VAL A 144 -6.47 -20.23 10.60
CA VAL A 144 -6.20 -20.27 9.16
C VAL A 144 -5.75 -18.90 8.68
N TYR A 145 -6.56 -17.87 8.94
CA TYR A 145 -6.23 -16.50 8.59
C TYR A 145 -4.93 -16.06 9.24
N HIS A 146 -4.71 -16.41 10.51
CA HIS A 146 -3.53 -15.98 11.25
C HIS A 146 -2.24 -16.50 10.60
N GLU A 147 -2.20 -17.78 10.24
CA GLU A 147 -1.07 -18.39 9.54
C GLU A 147 -0.87 -17.83 8.13
N TRP A 148 -1.95 -17.68 7.37
CA TRP A 148 -1.90 -17.10 6.00
C TRP A 148 -1.46 -15.64 5.98
N SER A 149 -1.69 -14.89 7.04
CA SER A 149 -1.29 -13.48 7.10
C SER A 149 0.01 -13.26 7.87
N LYS A 150 0.83 -14.28 8.20
CA LYS A 150 2.23 -14.11 8.66
C LYS A 150 3.18 -13.74 7.50
N PRO A 151 4.23 -12.95 7.74
CA PRO A 151 5.14 -12.54 6.67
C PRO A 151 6.08 -13.70 6.38
N GLY A 152 6.20 -14.09 5.11
CA GLY A 152 7.23 -15.03 4.67
C GLY A 152 8.55 -14.31 4.38
N VAL A 153 9.67 -15.03 4.48
CA VAL A 153 11.00 -14.52 4.07
C VAL A 153 11.01 -14.05 2.61
N LEU A 154 10.22 -14.66 1.75
CA LEU A 154 10.08 -14.27 0.34
C LEU A 154 9.16 -13.05 0.13
N ASP A 155 8.24 -12.76 1.05
CA ASP A 155 7.42 -11.55 0.99
C ASP A 155 8.26 -10.30 1.28
N ALA A 156 9.25 -10.44 2.15
CA ALA A 156 10.22 -9.40 2.48
C ALA A 156 11.22 -9.08 1.35
N ILE A 157 11.32 -9.95 0.33
CA ILE A 157 12.22 -9.79 -0.82
C ILE A 157 11.44 -9.30 -2.07
N GLY A 158 10.14 -9.02 -1.92
CA GLY A 158 9.29 -8.51 -3.00
C GLY A 158 8.96 -9.60 -4.01
N THR A 159 7.77 -10.17 -3.88
CA THR A 159 7.23 -11.12 -4.88
C THR A 159 6.47 -10.36 -5.98
N VAL A 160 6.54 -10.85 -7.22
CA VAL A 160 5.98 -10.20 -8.42
C VAL A 160 4.51 -10.61 -8.67
N ALA A 161 3.77 -10.97 -7.62
CA ALA A 161 2.35 -11.28 -7.79
C ALA A 161 1.58 -9.97 -8.02
N ASP A 162 0.93 -9.85 -9.17
CA ASP A 162 0.05 -8.72 -9.52
C ASP A 162 -1.31 -8.93 -8.85
N TRP A 163 -1.58 -8.16 -7.80
CA TRP A 163 -2.86 -8.16 -7.07
C TRP A 163 -3.77 -7.02 -7.54
N GLY A 164 -3.60 -6.59 -8.79
CA GLY A 164 -4.35 -5.52 -9.42
C GLY A 164 -3.74 -4.14 -9.19
N LYS A 165 -4.41 -3.13 -9.76
CA LYS A 165 -3.93 -1.75 -9.72
C LYS A 165 -4.29 -1.07 -8.40
N ARG A 166 -3.52 -0.04 -8.05
CA ARG A 166 -3.84 0.90 -6.98
C ARG A 166 -5.11 1.69 -7.35
N PRO A 167 -6.19 1.63 -6.55
CA PRO A 167 -7.40 2.41 -6.79
C PRO A 167 -7.21 3.88 -6.37
N PRO A 168 -8.14 4.78 -6.72
CA PRO A 168 -8.12 6.16 -6.24
C PRO A 168 -8.05 6.26 -4.71
N GLN A 169 -7.32 7.27 -4.23
CA GLN A 169 -7.13 7.53 -2.80
C GLN A 169 -8.35 8.21 -2.15
N TYR A 170 -9.22 8.80 -2.96
CA TYR A 170 -10.44 9.47 -2.49
C TYR A 170 -11.63 8.84 -3.20
N LYS A 171 -12.63 8.42 -2.41
CA LYS A 171 -13.96 8.07 -2.91
C LYS A 171 -14.80 9.34 -2.98
N GLN A 172 -15.71 9.41 -3.95
CA GLN A 172 -16.61 10.53 -4.15
C GLN A 172 -17.95 10.03 -4.65
N TYR A 173 -19.00 10.78 -4.33
CA TYR A 173 -20.34 10.63 -4.88
C TYR A 173 -20.72 11.90 -5.64
N PRO A 174 -20.37 12.03 -6.94
CA PRO A 174 -20.52 13.28 -7.70
C PRO A 174 -21.96 13.79 -7.79
N ASP A 175 -22.94 12.89 -7.79
CA ASP A 175 -24.37 13.22 -7.89
C ASP A 175 -25.03 13.43 -6.51
N ALA A 176 -24.26 13.34 -5.42
CA ALA A 176 -24.79 13.50 -4.07
C ALA A 176 -25.06 14.97 -3.72
N ASN A 177 -26.04 15.18 -2.86
CA ASN A 177 -26.24 16.48 -2.24
C ASN A 177 -25.12 16.71 -1.22
N ILE A 178 -24.39 17.81 -1.38
CA ILE A 178 -23.24 18.16 -0.54
C ILE A 178 -23.69 19.06 0.61
N VAL A 179 -23.27 18.71 1.83
CA VAL A 179 -23.34 19.58 3.00
C VAL A 179 -21.92 19.95 3.40
N VAL A 180 -21.55 21.21 3.23
CA VAL A 180 -20.22 21.71 3.63
C VAL A 180 -20.16 21.75 5.15
N LEU A 181 -19.10 21.19 5.74
CA LEU A 181 -18.89 21.24 7.18
C LEU A 181 -18.21 22.56 7.56
N PRO A 182 -18.56 23.17 8.72
CA PRO A 182 -17.80 24.28 9.28
C PRO A 182 -16.32 23.93 9.45
N GLU A 183 -15.42 24.91 9.38
CA GLU A 183 -14.01 24.68 9.68
C GLU A 183 -13.84 24.14 11.12
N PRO A 184 -13.05 23.08 11.34
CA PRO A 184 -12.92 22.47 12.65
C PRO A 184 -12.18 23.41 13.61
N ASN A 185 -12.77 23.63 14.78
CA ASN A 185 -12.13 24.43 15.81
C ASN A 185 -11.08 23.62 16.58
N LEU A 186 -9.84 23.69 16.13
CA LEU A 186 -8.72 23.00 16.79
C LEU A 186 -8.15 23.75 18.00
N ALA A 187 -8.76 24.88 18.40
CA ALA A 187 -8.41 25.59 19.62
C ALA A 187 -9.14 24.97 20.82
N GLY A 188 -8.87 23.69 21.08
CA GLY A 188 -9.34 22.95 22.24
C GLY A 188 -8.31 22.96 23.38
N GLN A 189 -8.80 22.95 24.63
CA GLN A 189 -7.99 23.12 25.86
C GLN A 189 -7.72 21.81 26.61
N THR A 190 -8.42 20.71 26.29
CA THR A 190 -8.24 19.42 26.96
C THR A 190 -6.90 18.81 26.58
N LEU A 191 -6.11 18.44 27.59
CA LEU A 191 -4.85 17.74 27.36
C LEU A 191 -5.15 16.32 26.86
N VAL A 192 -4.25 15.79 26.03
CA VAL A 192 -4.41 14.42 25.49
C VAL A 192 -4.40 13.40 26.63
N GLU A 193 -3.61 13.65 27.66
CA GLU A 193 -3.53 12.87 28.89
C GLU A 193 -4.90 12.79 29.58
N ASP A 194 -5.57 13.92 29.76
CA ASP A 194 -6.89 13.99 30.39
C ASP A 194 -7.92 13.22 29.56
N ALA A 195 -7.95 13.46 28.24
CA ALA A 195 -8.85 12.75 27.34
C ALA A 195 -8.60 11.23 27.31
N ILE A 196 -7.36 10.76 27.52
CA ILE A 196 -7.06 9.33 27.58
C ILE A 196 -7.56 8.72 28.90
N VAL A 197 -7.40 9.44 30.01
CA VAL A 197 -7.74 8.95 31.37
C VAL A 197 -9.25 8.94 31.59
N GLU A 198 -9.95 10.01 31.19
CA GLU A 198 -11.39 10.17 31.47
C GLU A 198 -12.30 9.42 30.50
N ARG A 199 -11.80 9.17 29.29
CA ARG A 199 -12.60 8.54 28.24
C ARG A 199 -13.08 7.15 28.62
N HIS A 200 -14.38 6.96 28.46
CA HIS A 200 -15.10 5.70 28.66
C HIS A 200 -16.15 5.47 27.56
N SER A 201 -16.75 4.28 27.53
CA SER A 201 -17.87 3.98 26.63
C SER A 201 -19.18 4.49 27.20
N THR A 202 -19.75 5.53 26.58
CA THR A 202 -21.04 6.11 27.00
C THR A 202 -22.15 5.63 26.08
N ARG A 203 -23.26 5.18 26.67
CA ARG A 203 -24.45 4.66 25.97
C ARG A 203 -25.73 5.40 26.35
N ASP A 204 -25.68 6.26 27.36
CA ASP A 204 -26.79 7.10 27.77
C ASP A 204 -26.64 8.46 27.10
N TYR A 205 -27.53 8.80 26.17
CA TYR A 205 -27.49 10.06 25.42
C TYR A 205 -28.66 10.95 25.81
N SER A 206 -28.41 12.26 25.94
CA SER A 206 -29.42 13.21 26.43
C SER A 206 -30.52 13.55 25.41
N GLY A 207 -30.37 13.10 24.14
CA GLY A 207 -31.28 13.43 23.05
C GLY A 207 -31.18 14.88 22.56
N ALA A 208 -30.36 15.72 23.21
CA ALA A 208 -30.09 17.09 22.78
C ALA A 208 -29.47 17.11 21.38
N PRO A 209 -29.79 18.10 20.53
CA PRO A 209 -29.22 18.17 19.18
C PRO A 209 -27.72 18.51 19.25
N MET A 210 -26.93 17.86 18.40
CA MET A 210 -25.51 18.17 18.18
C MET A 210 -25.39 19.31 17.17
N SER A 211 -24.42 20.21 17.37
CA SER A 211 -24.17 21.29 16.41
C SER A 211 -23.39 20.79 15.17
N PRO A 212 -23.48 21.48 14.02
CA PRO A 212 -22.69 21.12 12.85
C PRO A 212 -21.17 21.31 13.08
N GLU A 213 -20.77 22.23 13.96
CA GLU A 213 -19.39 22.42 14.38
C GLU A 213 -18.87 21.23 15.18
N GLU A 214 -19.71 20.68 16.08
CA GLU A 214 -19.35 19.47 16.82
C GLU A 214 -19.17 18.27 15.88
N LEU A 215 -20.11 18.06 14.94
CA LEU A 215 -19.99 16.99 13.94
C LEU A 215 -18.73 17.18 13.07
N SER A 216 -18.48 18.41 12.61
CA SER A 216 -17.29 18.76 11.83
C SER A 216 -16.01 18.37 12.58
N GLN A 217 -15.90 18.78 13.84
CA GLN A 217 -14.72 18.55 14.65
C GLN A 217 -14.51 17.06 14.94
N VAL A 218 -15.56 16.31 15.25
CA VAL A 218 -15.49 14.85 15.42
C VAL A 218 -14.96 14.18 14.14
N LEU A 219 -15.51 14.52 12.97
CA LEU A 219 -15.08 13.92 11.68
C LEU A 219 -13.65 14.31 11.31
N PHE A 220 -13.27 15.56 11.57
CA PHE A 220 -11.91 16.03 11.34
C PHE A 220 -10.91 15.29 12.24
N LEU A 221 -11.15 15.21 13.55
CA LEU A 221 -10.25 14.52 14.48
C LEU A 221 -10.19 13.01 14.20
N THR A 222 -11.30 12.43 13.71
CA THR A 222 -11.36 11.02 13.30
C THR A 222 -10.47 10.71 12.10
N ALA A 223 -10.63 11.44 10.98
CA ALA A 223 -9.99 11.09 9.70
C ALA A 223 -9.58 12.29 8.81
N GLY A 224 -9.64 13.52 9.32
CA GLY A 224 -9.36 14.75 8.57
C GLY A 224 -7.94 14.86 8.02
N MET A 225 -7.73 15.75 7.04
CA MET A 225 -6.40 16.06 6.52
C MET A 225 -5.68 17.07 7.41
N THR A 226 -4.46 16.74 7.83
CA THR A 226 -3.59 17.62 8.61
C THR A 226 -2.75 18.52 7.69
N ARG A 227 -2.07 19.52 8.27
CA ARG A 227 -1.17 20.44 7.54
C ARG A 227 -0.06 19.74 6.75
N SER A 228 0.30 18.50 7.11
CA SER A 228 1.28 17.70 6.39
C SER A 228 0.74 17.06 5.10
N GLY A 229 -0.56 17.20 4.82
CA GLY A 229 -1.25 16.47 3.75
C GLY A 229 -1.55 15.00 4.08
N ARG A 230 -1.26 14.55 5.31
CA ARG A 230 -1.61 13.21 5.84
C ARG A 230 -2.91 13.26 6.62
N ARG A 231 -3.43 12.09 7.02
CA ARG A 231 -4.61 12.00 7.91
C ARG A 231 -4.25 12.20 9.38
N THR A 232 -5.25 12.42 10.23
CA THR A 232 -5.12 12.46 11.71
C THR A 232 -4.78 11.11 12.35
N HIS A 233 -4.82 10.02 11.58
CA HIS A 233 -4.42 8.68 12.03
C HIS A 233 -3.30 8.11 11.13
N PRO A 234 -2.48 7.20 11.67
CA PRO A 234 -1.54 6.44 10.85
C PRO A 234 -2.27 5.45 9.94
N SER A 235 -1.61 5.08 8.84
CA SER A 235 -2.07 4.06 7.89
C SER A 235 -0.88 3.35 7.30
N SER A 236 -0.96 2.02 7.17
CA SER A 236 0.13 1.22 6.61
C SER A 236 0.43 1.65 5.18
N GLY A 237 1.67 2.10 4.93
CA GLY A 237 2.09 2.63 3.63
C GLY A 237 1.37 3.90 3.20
N ALA A 238 0.70 4.59 4.14
CA ALA A 238 -0.15 5.76 3.88
C ALA A 238 -1.15 5.55 2.73
N LEU A 239 -1.78 4.38 2.70
CA LEU A 239 -2.73 3.98 1.65
C LEU A 239 -4.19 4.35 2.00
N TYR A 240 -4.50 4.55 3.28
CA TYR A 240 -5.78 5.03 3.80
C TYR A 240 -7.00 4.27 3.24
N PRO A 241 -7.11 2.95 3.51
CA PRO A 241 -8.23 2.13 3.07
C PRO A 241 -9.57 2.47 3.71
N ILE A 242 -9.59 3.14 4.87
CA ILE A 242 -10.83 3.39 5.61
C ILE A 242 -11.61 4.57 5.02
N GLU A 243 -12.89 4.37 4.78
CA GLU A 243 -13.87 5.45 4.53
C GLU A 243 -14.80 5.59 5.75
N VAL A 244 -15.29 6.82 5.97
CA VAL A 244 -16.19 7.13 7.10
C VAL A 244 -17.57 7.48 6.56
N TYR A 245 -18.59 6.79 7.06
CA TYR A 245 -19.99 7.04 6.72
C TYR A 245 -20.78 7.45 7.95
N PRO A 246 -21.05 8.76 8.14
CA PRO A 246 -21.92 9.24 9.19
C PRO A 246 -23.39 8.94 8.86
N VAL A 247 -24.07 8.22 9.74
CA VAL A 247 -25.53 8.10 9.75
C VAL A 247 -26.07 9.11 10.75
N VAL A 248 -26.63 10.20 10.22
CA VAL A 248 -27.03 11.38 11.00
C VAL A 248 -28.46 11.22 11.50
N HIS A 249 -28.64 11.33 12.81
CA HIS A 249 -29.93 11.25 13.50
C HIS A 249 -30.42 12.63 13.96
N ASN A 250 -29.59 13.37 14.69
CA ASN A 250 -29.98 14.62 15.33
C ASN A 250 -28.84 15.64 15.37
N VAL A 251 -28.52 16.22 14.21
CA VAL A 251 -27.52 17.28 14.08
C VAL A 251 -28.20 18.51 13.47
N GLN A 252 -28.00 19.69 14.08
CA GLN A 252 -28.63 20.92 13.64
C GLN A 252 -28.21 21.25 12.20
N SER A 253 -29.17 21.64 11.37
CA SER A 253 -28.97 22.03 9.97
C SER A 253 -28.36 20.96 9.05
N VAL A 254 -28.18 19.72 9.54
CA VAL A 254 -27.78 18.56 8.73
C VAL A 254 -28.98 17.60 8.66
N PRO A 255 -29.63 17.45 7.49
CA PRO A 255 -30.75 16.53 7.35
C PRO A 255 -30.41 15.10 7.78
N GLN A 256 -31.41 14.34 8.20
CA GLN A 256 -31.23 12.93 8.50
C GLN A 256 -30.90 12.14 7.24
N GLY A 257 -29.95 11.21 7.37
CA GLY A 257 -29.54 10.37 6.26
C GLY A 257 -28.23 9.64 6.49
N VAL A 258 -27.85 8.87 5.47
CA VAL A 258 -26.53 8.25 5.35
C VAL A 258 -25.67 9.15 4.49
N TYR A 259 -24.51 9.50 5.02
CA TYR A 259 -23.54 10.35 4.36
C TYR A 259 -22.22 9.60 4.17
N HIS A 260 -21.46 9.99 3.16
CA HIS A 260 -20.05 9.68 3.01
C HIS A 260 -19.24 10.94 3.36
N TYR A 261 -18.20 10.81 4.18
CA TYR A 261 -17.35 11.94 4.54
C TYR A 261 -16.28 12.20 3.46
N GLY A 262 -16.52 13.20 2.63
CA GLY A 262 -15.61 13.67 1.59
C GLY A 262 -14.40 14.39 2.19
N ILE A 263 -13.37 13.64 2.57
CA ILE A 263 -12.24 14.17 3.35
C ILE A 263 -11.48 15.29 2.63
N ARG A 264 -11.40 15.26 1.29
CA ARG A 264 -10.66 16.26 0.51
C ARG A 264 -11.25 17.66 0.66
N ASP A 265 -12.58 17.72 0.63
CA ASP A 265 -13.34 18.96 0.56
C ASP A 265 -14.00 19.28 1.92
N HIS A 266 -13.67 18.49 2.96
CA HIS A 266 -14.24 18.56 4.31
C HIS A 266 -15.77 18.74 4.27
N ALA A 267 -16.45 17.79 3.63
CA ALA A 267 -17.89 17.88 3.38
C ALA A 267 -18.56 16.51 3.53
N LEU A 268 -19.88 16.54 3.69
CA LEU A 268 -20.72 15.35 3.70
C LEU A 268 -21.41 15.18 2.34
N GLU A 269 -21.24 14.02 1.73
CA GLU A 269 -21.90 13.62 0.49
C GLU A 269 -23.09 12.73 0.85
N ARG A 270 -24.33 13.21 0.67
CA ARG A 270 -25.53 12.46 1.05
C ARG A 270 -25.76 11.27 0.13
N VAL A 271 -25.54 10.07 0.64
CA VAL A 271 -25.76 8.79 -0.07
C VAL A 271 -27.24 8.41 -0.04
N ARG A 272 -27.90 8.57 1.10
CA ARG A 272 -29.34 8.30 1.26
C ARG A 272 -29.98 9.33 2.18
N SER A 273 -31.18 9.78 1.86
CA SER A 273 -32.00 10.61 2.75
C SER A 273 -32.97 9.75 3.56
N GLY A 274 -33.26 10.15 4.80
CA GLY A 274 -34.28 9.52 5.65
C GLY A 274 -33.79 9.29 7.07
N ASP A 275 -34.71 8.89 7.94
CA ASP A 275 -34.38 8.48 9.31
C ASP A 275 -33.93 7.01 9.32
N PHE A 276 -32.69 6.77 9.74
CA PHE A 276 -32.07 5.44 9.79
C PHE A 276 -31.94 4.89 11.21
N ARG A 277 -32.49 5.54 12.24
CA ARG A 277 -32.43 5.04 13.64
C ARG A 277 -32.91 3.59 13.77
N VAL A 278 -34.11 3.30 13.26
CA VAL A 278 -34.71 1.96 13.34
C VAL A 278 -33.89 0.90 12.59
N PRO A 279 -33.48 1.12 11.32
CA PRO A 279 -32.52 0.25 10.65
C PRO A 279 -31.26 0.00 11.47
N VAL A 280 -30.60 1.08 11.93
CA VAL A 280 -29.33 1.00 12.68
C VAL A 280 -29.49 0.17 13.96
N VAL A 281 -30.53 0.39 14.76
CA VAL A 281 -30.79 -0.40 15.97
C VAL A 281 -31.04 -1.86 15.62
N ARG A 282 -31.91 -2.13 14.63
CA ARG A 282 -32.25 -3.50 14.22
C ARG A 282 -31.04 -4.28 13.74
N GLN A 283 -30.19 -3.63 12.96
CA GLN A 283 -29.02 -4.24 12.32
C GLN A 283 -27.82 -4.27 13.28
N GLY A 284 -27.77 -3.35 14.24
CA GLY A 284 -26.83 -3.31 15.36
C GLY A 284 -27.21 -4.24 16.51
N LEU A 285 -27.89 -5.34 16.21
CA LEU A 285 -28.29 -6.38 17.17
C LEU A 285 -29.18 -5.87 18.31
N LEU A 286 -30.12 -4.99 17.98
CA LEU A 286 -31.13 -4.44 18.91
C LEU A 286 -30.53 -3.61 20.06
N GLN A 287 -29.34 -3.06 19.88
CA GLN A 287 -28.75 -2.11 20.82
C GLN A 287 -29.43 -0.75 20.70
N GLU A 288 -30.36 -0.46 21.62
CA GLU A 288 -31.26 0.70 21.57
C GLU A 288 -30.52 2.04 21.55
N PHE A 289 -29.43 2.17 22.32
CA PHE A 289 -28.62 3.41 22.39
C PHE A 289 -28.12 3.89 21.03
N LEU A 290 -28.01 3.00 20.03
CA LEU A 290 -27.63 3.38 18.67
C LEU A 290 -28.65 4.32 18.02
N GLY A 291 -29.93 4.22 18.38
CA GLY A 291 -31.00 5.11 17.89
C GLY A 291 -31.11 6.42 18.66
N GLU A 292 -30.48 6.52 19.82
CA GLU A 292 -30.57 7.66 20.74
C GLU A 292 -29.42 8.66 20.54
N CYS A 293 -28.28 8.19 20.07
CA CYS A 293 -27.13 9.05 19.75
C CYS A 293 -27.43 10.02 18.58
N ASN A 294 -26.63 11.08 18.47
CA ASN A 294 -26.79 12.08 17.41
C ASN A 294 -26.33 11.57 16.04
N VAL A 295 -25.30 10.73 16.02
CA VAL A 295 -24.71 10.18 14.79
C VAL A 295 -24.06 8.83 15.07
N VAL A 296 -24.18 7.89 14.12
CA VAL A 296 -23.37 6.66 14.10
C VAL A 296 -22.36 6.74 12.96
N LEU A 297 -21.08 6.64 13.29
CA LEU A 297 -19.98 6.62 12.33
C LEU A 297 -19.68 5.17 11.94
N PHE A 298 -19.91 4.82 10.67
CA PHE A 298 -19.49 3.53 10.13
C PHE A 298 -18.13 3.67 9.46
N LEU A 299 -17.23 2.76 9.79
CA LEU A 299 -15.93 2.64 9.14
C LEU A 299 -15.96 1.46 8.17
N THR A 300 -15.76 1.75 6.89
CA THR A 300 -15.66 0.72 5.84
C THR A 300 -14.21 0.58 5.37
N VAL A 301 -13.84 -0.59 4.88
CA VAL A 301 -12.51 -0.85 4.30
C VAL A 301 -12.65 -1.04 2.80
N ILE A 302 -12.05 -0.16 1.99
CA ILE A 302 -11.82 -0.44 0.57
C ILE A 302 -10.61 -1.38 0.46
N PHE A 303 -10.86 -2.69 0.41
CA PHE A 303 -9.81 -3.70 0.50
C PHE A 303 -8.74 -3.53 -0.58
N GLN A 304 -9.13 -3.14 -1.79
CA GLN A 304 -8.19 -2.99 -2.91
C GLN A 304 -7.17 -1.86 -2.71
N ARG A 305 -7.43 -0.86 -1.85
CA ARG A 305 -6.43 0.16 -1.48
C ARG A 305 -5.22 -0.42 -0.76
N MET A 306 -5.35 -1.61 -0.18
CA MET A 306 -4.28 -2.30 0.53
C MET A 306 -3.85 -3.57 -0.19
N ARG A 307 -4.79 -4.29 -0.78
CA ARG A 307 -4.58 -5.59 -1.42
C ARG A 307 -3.49 -5.58 -2.47
N PHE A 308 -3.42 -4.51 -3.27
CA PHE A 308 -2.40 -4.39 -4.30
C PHE A 308 -0.96 -4.40 -3.76
N LYS A 309 -0.74 -3.93 -2.51
CA LYS A 309 0.59 -3.87 -1.86
C LYS A 309 0.77 -4.97 -0.81
N TYR A 310 -0.23 -5.21 0.02
CA TYR A 310 -0.14 -6.03 1.23
C TYR A 310 -0.88 -7.37 1.15
N ARG A 311 -1.62 -7.65 0.07
CA ARG A 311 -2.19 -8.97 -0.23
C ARG A 311 -3.01 -9.55 0.94
N ASP A 312 -2.69 -10.76 1.39
CA ASP A 312 -3.36 -11.46 2.49
C ASP A 312 -3.36 -10.67 3.81
N ARG A 313 -2.38 -9.77 4.01
CA ARG A 313 -2.30 -8.91 5.20
C ARG A 313 -3.27 -7.73 5.20
N THR A 314 -3.94 -7.48 4.07
CA THR A 314 -4.88 -6.37 3.88
C THR A 314 -5.88 -6.27 5.02
N TYR A 315 -6.51 -7.38 5.38
CA TYR A 315 -7.57 -7.39 6.37
C TYR A 315 -7.03 -7.03 7.77
N ARG A 316 -5.79 -7.46 8.12
CA ARG A 316 -5.15 -7.12 9.41
C ARG A 316 -4.94 -5.62 9.52
N TYR A 317 -4.37 -5.02 8.48
CA TYR A 317 -4.09 -3.60 8.49
C TYR A 317 -5.38 -2.77 8.43
N GLY A 318 -6.40 -3.22 7.71
CA GLY A 318 -7.72 -2.58 7.73
C GLY A 318 -8.31 -2.53 9.14
N LEU A 319 -8.29 -3.66 9.87
CA LEU A 319 -8.80 -3.70 11.25
C LEU A 319 -7.96 -2.89 12.23
N ILE A 320 -6.62 -2.92 12.11
CA ILE A 320 -5.73 -2.08 12.93
C ILE A 320 -6.02 -0.59 12.70
N GLU A 321 -6.17 -0.19 11.43
CA GLU A 321 -6.49 1.19 11.08
C GLU A 321 -7.87 1.60 11.60
N ALA A 322 -8.90 0.75 11.45
CA ALA A 322 -10.21 0.99 12.05
C ALA A 322 -10.13 1.19 13.58
N GLY A 323 -9.25 0.45 14.27
CA GLY A 323 -8.96 0.65 15.69
C GLY A 323 -8.33 2.02 15.99
N HIS A 324 -7.40 2.50 15.16
CA HIS A 324 -6.84 3.85 15.30
C HIS A 324 -7.91 4.93 15.17
N LEU A 325 -8.76 4.85 14.14
CA LEU A 325 -9.87 5.80 13.96
C LEU A 325 -10.86 5.70 15.12
N GLY A 326 -11.18 4.49 15.58
CA GLY A 326 -12.08 4.28 16.70
C GLY A 326 -11.58 4.95 17.98
N GLN A 327 -10.29 4.83 18.29
CA GLN A 327 -9.69 5.56 19.41
C GLN A 327 -9.70 7.08 19.21
N ASN A 328 -9.49 7.57 17.98
CA ASN A 328 -9.59 9.00 17.68
C ASN A 328 -11.01 9.54 17.92
N VAL A 329 -12.07 8.83 17.50
CA VAL A 329 -13.48 9.22 17.77
C VAL A 329 -13.70 9.38 19.26
N TYR A 330 -13.18 8.42 20.02
CA TYR A 330 -13.27 8.33 21.46
C TYR A 330 -12.61 9.52 22.17
N LEU A 331 -11.39 9.87 21.77
CA LEU A 331 -10.67 11.02 22.32
C LEU A 331 -11.28 12.35 21.86
N ALA A 332 -11.77 12.42 20.62
CA ALA A 332 -12.46 13.59 20.10
C ALA A 332 -13.75 13.85 20.89
N ALA A 333 -14.57 12.82 21.09
CA ALA A 333 -15.80 12.91 21.86
C ALA A 333 -15.51 13.37 23.30
N GLU A 334 -14.56 12.74 23.98
CA GLU A 334 -14.18 13.11 25.35
C GLU A 334 -13.71 14.57 25.43
N SER A 335 -12.85 15.01 24.52
CA SER A 335 -12.34 16.39 24.49
C SER A 335 -13.43 17.46 24.29
N MET A 336 -14.62 17.04 23.82
CA MET A 336 -15.76 17.89 23.51
C MET A 336 -16.93 17.70 24.48
N GLY A 337 -16.77 16.87 25.52
CA GLY A 337 -17.85 16.52 26.44
C GLY A 337 -19.00 15.78 25.75
N LEU A 338 -18.69 14.95 24.75
CA LEU A 338 -19.61 14.06 24.06
C LEU A 338 -19.39 12.62 24.52
N GLY A 339 -20.45 11.83 24.47
CA GLY A 339 -20.37 10.38 24.68
C GLY A 339 -20.02 9.66 23.38
N ALA A 340 -19.21 8.62 23.47
CA ALA A 340 -18.96 7.70 22.37
C ALA A 340 -19.00 6.24 22.82
N CYS A 341 -19.45 5.34 21.95
CA CYS A 341 -19.34 3.90 22.16
C CYS A 341 -19.02 3.20 20.85
N ALA A 342 -18.03 2.32 20.89
CA ALA A 342 -17.64 1.49 19.77
C ALA A 342 -18.37 0.14 19.78
N ILE A 343 -18.74 -0.35 18.59
CA ILE A 343 -19.50 -1.58 18.40
C ILE A 343 -18.86 -2.39 17.27
N GLY A 344 -18.41 -3.60 17.60
CA GLY A 344 -17.79 -4.53 16.65
C GLY A 344 -18.72 -5.59 16.07
N ALA A 345 -19.98 -5.65 16.53
CA ALA A 345 -20.94 -6.66 16.10
C ALA A 345 -22.21 -6.00 15.54
N PHE A 346 -22.53 -6.34 14.29
CA PHE A 346 -23.72 -5.92 13.56
C PHE A 346 -23.99 -6.94 12.44
N LEU A 347 -25.16 -6.86 11.80
CA LEU A 347 -25.47 -7.66 10.62
C LEU A 347 -24.79 -7.03 9.38
N ASP A 348 -23.62 -7.55 9.00
CA ASP A 348 -22.74 -6.97 7.98
C ASP A 348 -23.46 -6.71 6.64
N ASP A 349 -24.19 -7.68 6.12
CA ASP A 349 -24.84 -7.59 4.81
C ASP A 349 -25.97 -6.53 4.78
N GLU A 350 -26.71 -6.40 5.87
CA GLU A 350 -27.73 -5.38 6.05
C GLU A 350 -27.10 -3.99 6.17
N MET A 351 -26.03 -3.84 6.95
CA MET A 351 -25.31 -2.58 7.11
C MET A 351 -24.67 -2.13 5.80
N ASN A 352 -24.01 -3.04 5.08
CA ASN A 352 -23.41 -2.75 3.78
C ASN A 352 -24.47 -2.26 2.78
N ARG A 353 -25.64 -2.91 2.73
CA ARG A 353 -26.78 -2.45 1.90
C ARG A 353 -27.28 -1.07 2.30
N MET A 354 -27.40 -0.79 3.60
CA MET A 354 -27.78 0.52 4.10
C MET A 354 -26.78 1.60 3.67
N LEU A 355 -25.48 1.35 3.81
CA LEU A 355 -24.40 2.26 3.43
C LEU A 355 -24.24 2.41 1.90
N GLY A 356 -24.82 1.50 1.11
CA GLY A 356 -24.67 1.50 -0.34
C GLY A 356 -23.31 0.98 -0.81
N VAL A 357 -22.69 0.09 -0.03
CA VAL A 357 -21.44 -0.60 -0.36
C VAL A 357 -21.71 -2.07 -0.65
N ASP A 358 -20.79 -2.75 -1.35
CA ASP A 358 -21.02 -4.08 -1.93
C ASP A 358 -20.72 -5.24 -0.98
N GLY A 359 -20.11 -4.99 0.18
CA GLY A 359 -19.69 -6.00 1.16
C GLY A 359 -18.55 -6.90 0.67
N ARG A 360 -17.96 -6.64 -0.50
CA ARG A 360 -16.95 -7.49 -1.14
C ARG A 360 -15.65 -6.75 -1.44
N ASN A 361 -15.76 -5.60 -2.09
CA ASN A 361 -14.64 -4.70 -2.35
C ASN A 361 -14.55 -3.60 -1.29
N GLU A 362 -15.70 -3.20 -0.75
CA GLU A 362 -15.84 -2.29 0.37
C GLU A 362 -16.87 -2.83 1.35
N ALA A 363 -16.49 -2.99 2.62
CA ALA A 363 -17.36 -3.50 3.66
C ALA A 363 -17.17 -2.74 4.97
N ALA A 364 -18.26 -2.54 5.71
CA ALA A 364 -18.23 -2.05 7.08
C ALA A 364 -17.48 -3.06 7.98
N VAL A 365 -16.61 -2.55 8.85
CA VAL A 365 -15.85 -3.38 9.80
C VAL A 365 -15.97 -2.90 11.24
N TYR A 366 -16.47 -1.67 11.44
CA TYR A 366 -16.59 -1.06 12.74
C TYR A 366 -17.65 0.05 12.71
N MET A 367 -18.41 0.23 13.79
CA MET A 367 -19.28 1.38 13.93
C MET A 367 -19.16 2.00 15.32
N LEU A 368 -19.33 3.32 15.41
CA LEU A 368 -19.21 4.08 16.65
C LEU A 368 -20.39 5.03 16.80
N SER A 369 -21.14 4.93 17.90
CA SER A 369 -22.16 5.93 18.26
C SER A 369 -21.47 7.13 18.90
N VAL A 370 -21.94 8.34 18.57
CA VAL A 370 -21.46 9.60 19.15
C VAL A 370 -22.66 10.50 19.42
N GLY A 371 -22.70 11.13 20.60
CA GLY A 371 -23.80 12.01 20.94
C GLY A 371 -23.60 12.87 22.19
N LYS A 372 -24.55 13.79 22.41
CA LYS A 372 -24.66 14.61 23.60
C LYS A 372 -24.99 13.72 24.80
N VAL A 373 -24.31 13.97 25.92
CA VAL A 373 -24.49 13.28 27.21
C VAL A 373 -25.09 14.20 28.25
#